data_AF-A0A9E3Z395-F1
#
_entry.id   AF-A0A9E3Z395-F1
#
_cell.length_a   1.000
_cell.length_b   1.000
_cell.length_c   1.000
_cell.angle_alpha   90.00
_cell.angle_beta   90.00
_cell.angle_gamma   90.00
#
_symmetry.space_group_name_H-M   'P 1'
#
loop_
_entity.id
_entity.type
_entity.pdbx_description
1 polymer ?
#
loop_
_entity_poly.entity_id
_entity_poly.type
_entity_poly.pdbx_seq_one_letter_code
_entity_poly.pdbx_strand_id
1 'polypeptide(L)'
;MTKRADNDINMFNANSIRASYVFALALLAAFILLGHIVWSSSVAQVRDDALQVNLAGRQRLLVERIGTLSNAIAHTGDPRQLAPLRAELAATLVEIEDAHNTLLADFGALSPAVEALYFRPPAEIDTGLRKFTDSARALANASADSLATDNVDFHYIQDKLFTMVALLDQVVAQYQAESEQAVEHSIAMDILLGGITLLALLGTGLFIFRPMERRTLARHARQLEAANKALRDSERKLQLQYDNAPDMLLSIDLETQRVVRCNATTASKLGYTKDELIGMPRSELYAPGCRRRAMAAFSEFHDTGRVDDIELQAQCKDGSIIDVSLSAVHYRDSDGGAGYSDAIWRDISARKRAEREIAKRDRKLTTLYLLGEQMLLSKALPPMMHNLAYCLYETLDAKYALVCSLGPVKNQLSVEAGVGIPRSCIAAEPFTVEQGSLADLALRSGGVVSAVPGEVGCRLYGTEYLDAEQVSHGFACTITGSREALGLIMVFLKRGNAPSDEDKDYLQSLANLLGVAADRILQEQHMGRSQARRSRLG
;
A
#
# COMPACT_ATOMS: atom_id res chain seq x y z
N MET A 1 -13.80 3.43 -14.07
CA MET A 1 -14.09 2.50 -15.19
C MET A 1 -13.04 1.40 -15.37
N THR A 2 -11.79 1.58 -14.94
CA THR A 2 -10.69 0.60 -15.09
C THR A 2 -10.81 -0.67 -14.22
N LYS A 3 -11.39 -0.60 -13.01
CA LYS A 3 -11.58 -1.78 -12.13
C LYS A 3 -12.56 -2.84 -12.66
N ARG A 4 -13.51 -2.48 -13.53
CA ARG A 4 -14.52 -3.41 -14.06
C ARG A 4 -13.96 -4.23 -15.22
N ALA A 5 -13.18 -3.60 -16.10
CA ALA A 5 -12.49 -4.27 -17.19
C ALA A 5 -11.43 -5.28 -16.71
N ASP A 6 -10.71 -4.98 -15.62
CA ASP A 6 -9.73 -5.90 -15.03
C ASP A 6 -10.37 -7.13 -14.38
N ASN A 7 -11.62 -7.01 -13.91
CA ASN A 7 -12.35 -8.12 -13.29
C ASN A 7 -12.92 -9.08 -14.36
N ASP A 8 -13.38 -8.53 -15.49
CA ASP A 8 -13.90 -9.32 -16.61
C ASP A 8 -12.80 -10.12 -17.33
N ILE A 9 -11.58 -9.56 -17.43
CA ILE A 9 -10.40 -10.25 -17.99
C ILE A 9 -9.91 -11.38 -17.06
N ASN A 10 -10.05 -11.20 -15.74
CA ASN A 10 -9.70 -12.23 -14.75
C ASN A 10 -10.72 -13.37 -14.71
N MET A 11 -12.01 -13.08 -14.86
CA MET A 11 -13.07 -14.10 -14.87
C MET A 11 -13.06 -14.97 -16.14
N PHE A 12 -12.81 -14.38 -17.32
CA PHE A 12 -12.67 -15.13 -18.58
C PHE A 12 -11.49 -16.12 -18.57
N ASN A 13 -10.43 -15.81 -17.81
CA ASN A 13 -9.23 -16.64 -17.72
C ASN A 13 -9.27 -17.74 -16.66
N ALA A 14 -9.97 -17.54 -15.54
CA ALA A 14 -10.15 -18.60 -14.54
C ALA A 14 -11.13 -19.68 -15.05
N ASN A 15 -12.12 -19.26 -15.84
CA ASN A 15 -13.05 -20.18 -16.51
C ASN A 15 -12.37 -20.95 -17.64
N SER A 16 -11.45 -20.33 -18.39
CA SER A 16 -10.70 -21.06 -19.44
C SER A 16 -9.76 -22.11 -18.86
N ILE A 17 -9.14 -21.84 -17.70
CA ILE A 17 -8.31 -22.81 -16.98
C ILE A 17 -9.15 -23.99 -16.47
N ARG A 18 -10.26 -23.71 -15.77
CA ARG A 18 -11.18 -24.76 -15.30
C ARG A 18 -11.77 -25.57 -16.44
N ALA A 19 -12.16 -24.93 -17.54
CA ALA A 19 -12.68 -25.61 -18.73
C ALA A 19 -11.65 -26.55 -19.36
N SER A 20 -10.38 -26.13 -19.44
CA SER A 20 -9.30 -26.97 -19.97
C SER A 20 -9.04 -28.20 -19.10
N TYR A 21 -9.13 -28.04 -17.78
CA TYR A 21 -9.00 -29.15 -16.82
C TYR A 21 -10.16 -30.15 -16.92
N VAL A 22 -11.39 -29.65 -16.95
CA VAL A 22 -12.59 -30.49 -17.12
C VAL A 22 -12.56 -31.23 -18.45
N PHE A 23 -12.14 -30.57 -19.53
CA PHE A 23 -11.98 -31.20 -20.84
C PHE A 23 -10.93 -32.32 -20.81
N ALA A 24 -9.76 -32.09 -20.21
CA ALA A 24 -8.71 -33.10 -20.09
C ALA A 24 -9.19 -34.36 -19.33
N LEU A 25 -9.87 -34.15 -18.20
CA LEU A 25 -10.44 -35.25 -17.40
C LEU A 25 -11.54 -36.00 -18.14
N ALA A 26 -12.44 -35.29 -18.82
CA ALA A 26 -13.51 -35.90 -19.60
C ALA A 26 -12.95 -36.76 -20.75
N LEU A 27 -11.91 -36.27 -21.44
CA LEU A 27 -11.21 -37.01 -22.49
C LEU A 27 -10.58 -38.31 -21.94
N LEU A 28 -9.87 -38.22 -20.81
CA LEU A 28 -9.26 -39.39 -20.15
C LEU A 28 -10.32 -40.40 -19.70
N ALA A 29 -11.41 -39.93 -19.10
CA ALA A 29 -12.52 -40.78 -18.68
C ALA A 29 -13.16 -41.50 -19.88
N ALA A 30 -13.31 -40.83 -21.02
CA ALA A 30 -13.84 -41.42 -22.24
C ALA A 30 -12.95 -42.55 -22.78
N PHE A 31 -11.62 -42.37 -22.79
CA PHE A 31 -10.69 -43.42 -23.22
C PHE A 31 -10.70 -44.63 -22.29
N ILE A 32 -10.74 -44.40 -20.98
CA ILE A 32 -10.84 -45.48 -19.97
C ILE A 32 -12.15 -46.26 -20.16
N LEU A 33 -13.27 -45.55 -20.36
CA LEU A 33 -14.57 -46.17 -20.57
C LEU A 33 -14.60 -47.00 -21.87
N LEU A 34 -14.02 -46.45 -22.96
CA LEU A 34 -13.92 -47.16 -24.23
C LEU A 34 -13.12 -48.46 -24.07
N GLY A 35 -12.01 -48.42 -23.33
CA GLY A 35 -11.20 -49.61 -23.07
C GLY A 35 -11.95 -50.65 -22.25
N HIS A 36 -12.73 -50.22 -21.26
CA HIS A 36 -13.58 -51.13 -20.51
C HIS A 36 -14.67 -51.79 -21.39
N ILE A 37 -15.23 -51.06 -22.35
CA ILE A 37 -16.21 -51.59 -23.30
C ILE A 37 -15.56 -52.64 -24.22
N VAL A 38 -14.38 -52.34 -24.78
CA VAL A 38 -13.65 -53.29 -25.64
C VAL A 38 -13.31 -54.56 -24.86
N TRP A 39 -12.73 -54.42 -23.66
CA TRP A 39 -12.42 -55.55 -22.79
C TRP A 39 -13.65 -56.40 -22.46
N SER A 40 -14.77 -55.78 -22.07
CA SER A 40 -15.98 -56.52 -21.71
C SER A 40 -16.60 -57.24 -22.91
N SER A 41 -16.55 -56.65 -24.10
CA SER A 41 -16.98 -57.31 -25.34
C SER A 41 -16.09 -58.50 -25.71
N SER A 42 -14.77 -58.37 -25.53
CA SER A 42 -13.81 -59.44 -25.77
C SER A 42 -14.02 -60.64 -24.84
N VAL A 43 -14.21 -60.39 -23.55
CA VAL A 43 -14.49 -61.44 -22.57
C VAL A 43 -15.79 -62.18 -22.88
N ALA A 44 -16.83 -61.46 -23.34
CA ALA A 44 -18.08 -62.09 -23.77
C ALA A 44 -17.86 -63.00 -24.99
N GLN A 45 -17.11 -62.53 -25.99
CA GLN A 45 -16.81 -63.30 -27.20
C GLN A 45 -15.99 -64.56 -26.90
N VAL A 46 -14.98 -64.48 -26.04
CA VAL A 46 -14.16 -65.64 -25.63
C VAL A 46 -15.02 -66.75 -25.00
N ARG A 47 -16.06 -66.38 -24.24
CA ARG A 47 -16.97 -67.34 -23.64
C ARG A 47 -17.79 -68.09 -24.71
N ASP A 48 -18.26 -67.39 -25.73
CA ASP A 48 -19.09 -67.97 -26.79
C ASP A 48 -18.25 -68.87 -27.71
N ASP A 49 -17.03 -68.45 -28.07
CA ASP A 49 -16.10 -69.27 -28.86
C ASP A 49 -15.74 -70.59 -28.14
N ALA A 50 -15.53 -70.53 -26.82
CA ALA A 50 -15.23 -71.72 -26.02
C ALA A 50 -16.37 -72.75 -26.03
N LEU A 51 -17.63 -72.30 -26.10
CA LEU A 51 -18.79 -73.19 -26.22
C LEU A 51 -18.80 -73.89 -27.59
N GLN A 52 -18.48 -73.19 -28.67
CA GLN A 52 -18.43 -73.76 -30.02
C GLN A 52 -17.34 -74.81 -30.16
N VAL A 53 -16.12 -74.51 -29.68
CA VAL A 53 -15.01 -75.48 -29.65
C VAL A 53 -15.39 -76.73 -28.83
N ASN A 54 -16.06 -76.55 -27.68
CA ASN A 54 -16.51 -77.66 -26.85
C ASN A 54 -17.56 -78.54 -27.55
N LEU A 55 -18.56 -77.93 -28.18
CA LEU A 55 -19.62 -78.65 -28.92
C LEU A 55 -19.07 -79.41 -30.12
N ALA A 56 -18.18 -78.80 -30.91
CA ALA A 56 -17.51 -79.47 -32.03
C ALA A 56 -16.65 -80.65 -31.55
N GLY A 57 -15.88 -80.46 -30.46
CA GLY A 57 -15.08 -81.53 -29.85
C GLY A 57 -15.96 -82.68 -29.33
N ARG A 58 -17.14 -82.36 -28.79
CA ARG A 58 -18.13 -83.35 -28.36
C ARG A 58 -18.69 -84.16 -29.54
N GLN A 59 -19.03 -83.53 -30.66
CA GLN A 59 -19.48 -84.24 -31.87
C GLN A 59 -18.44 -85.26 -32.33
N ARG A 60 -17.17 -84.85 -32.40
CA ARG A 60 -16.04 -85.71 -32.77
C ARG A 60 -15.93 -86.95 -31.86
N LEU A 61 -15.99 -86.76 -30.54
CA LEU A 61 -15.95 -87.86 -29.57
C LEU A 61 -17.18 -88.79 -29.69
N LEU A 62 -18.37 -88.23 -29.94
CA LEU A 62 -19.60 -89.01 -30.09
C LEU A 62 -19.57 -89.86 -31.36
N VAL A 63 -19.02 -89.36 -32.48
CA VAL A 63 -18.82 -90.17 -33.70
C VAL A 63 -17.87 -91.34 -33.44
N GLU A 64 -16.75 -91.11 -32.76
CA GLU A 64 -15.79 -92.16 -32.40
C GLU A 64 -16.43 -93.22 -31.49
N ARG A 65 -17.25 -92.78 -30.53
CA ARG A 65 -18.01 -93.67 -29.65
C ARG A 65 -19.06 -94.48 -30.41
N ILE A 66 -19.79 -93.88 -31.34
CA ILE A 66 -20.75 -94.60 -32.21
C ILE A 66 -20.04 -95.69 -33.01
N GLY A 67 -18.87 -95.39 -33.58
CA GLY A 67 -18.06 -96.38 -34.30
C GLY A 67 -17.64 -97.55 -33.42
N THR A 68 -17.20 -97.26 -32.19
CA THR A 68 -16.78 -98.26 -31.20
C THR A 68 -17.95 -99.13 -30.74
N LEU A 69 -19.10 -98.53 -30.41
CA LEU A 69 -20.31 -99.23 -30.01
C LEU A 69 -20.88 -100.07 -31.15
N SER A 70 -20.86 -99.57 -32.39
CA SER A 70 -21.28 -100.32 -33.57
C SER A 70 -20.41 -101.55 -33.80
N ASN A 71 -19.09 -101.43 -33.59
CA ASN A 71 -18.16 -102.56 -33.64
C ASN A 71 -18.43 -103.58 -32.54
N ALA A 72 -18.67 -103.13 -31.31
CA ALA A 72 -19.04 -104.01 -30.21
C ALA A 72 -20.35 -104.75 -30.50
N ILE A 73 -21.38 -104.07 -31.00
CA ILE A 73 -22.69 -104.66 -31.34
C ILE A 73 -22.56 -105.73 -32.42
N ALA A 74 -21.78 -105.50 -33.49
CA ALA A 74 -21.62 -106.45 -34.60
C ALA A 74 -20.85 -107.72 -34.21
N HIS A 75 -20.01 -107.66 -33.17
CA HIS A 75 -19.17 -108.79 -32.73
C HIS A 75 -19.66 -109.44 -31.43
N THR A 76 -20.71 -108.90 -30.79
CA THR A 76 -21.26 -109.45 -29.54
C THR A 76 -22.20 -110.61 -29.84
N GLY A 77 -21.73 -111.84 -29.58
CA GLY A 77 -22.54 -113.06 -29.67
C GLY A 77 -23.42 -113.34 -28.45
N ASP A 78 -23.37 -112.50 -27.40
CA ASP A 78 -24.14 -112.67 -26.15
C ASP A 78 -25.39 -111.75 -26.13
N PRO A 79 -26.62 -112.31 -26.21
CA PRO A 79 -27.86 -111.55 -26.15
C PRO A 79 -28.01 -110.70 -24.87
N ARG A 80 -27.34 -111.07 -23.77
CA ARG A 80 -27.40 -110.31 -22.51
C ARG A 80 -26.58 -109.02 -22.56
N GLN A 81 -25.54 -108.97 -23.38
CA GLN A 81 -24.69 -107.78 -23.58
C GLN A 81 -25.18 -106.91 -24.73
N LEU A 82 -25.95 -107.47 -25.66
CA LEU A 82 -26.48 -106.74 -26.81
C LEU A 82 -27.49 -105.64 -26.42
N ALA A 83 -28.39 -105.93 -25.49
CA ALA A 83 -29.41 -104.97 -25.03
C ALA A 83 -28.82 -103.68 -24.41
N PRO A 84 -27.85 -103.74 -23.47
CA PRO A 84 -27.23 -102.53 -22.93
C PRO A 84 -26.41 -101.76 -23.98
N LEU A 85 -25.69 -102.43 -24.87
CA LEU A 85 -24.93 -101.76 -25.94
C LEU A 85 -25.85 -100.99 -26.91
N ARG A 86 -27.02 -101.55 -27.24
CA ARG A 86 -28.03 -100.86 -28.06
C ARG A 86 -28.62 -99.64 -27.35
N ALA A 87 -28.88 -99.75 -26.05
CA ALA A 87 -29.38 -98.62 -25.26
C ALA A 87 -28.35 -97.50 -25.19
N GLU A 88 -27.07 -97.83 -25.02
CA GLU A 88 -25.97 -96.87 -25.00
C GLU A 88 -25.73 -96.23 -26.38
N LEU A 89 -25.82 -96.99 -27.46
CA LEU A 89 -25.75 -96.46 -28.83
C LEU A 89 -26.93 -95.52 -29.11
N ALA A 90 -28.15 -95.89 -28.72
CA ALA A 90 -29.32 -95.04 -28.88
C ALA A 90 -29.20 -93.72 -28.09
N ALA A 91 -28.69 -93.77 -26.85
CA ALA A 91 -28.42 -92.55 -26.07
C ALA A 91 -27.35 -91.66 -26.73
N THR A 92 -26.27 -92.27 -27.23
CA THR A 92 -25.19 -91.54 -27.94
C THR A 92 -25.69 -90.89 -29.23
N LEU A 93 -26.62 -91.54 -29.94
CA LEU A 93 -27.26 -90.99 -31.14
C LEU A 93 -28.15 -89.78 -30.84
N VAL A 94 -28.86 -89.78 -29.71
CA VAL A 94 -29.62 -88.59 -29.27
C VAL A 94 -28.68 -87.45 -28.92
N GLU A 95 -27.58 -87.72 -28.21
CA GLU A 95 -26.61 -86.68 -27.84
C GLU A 95 -25.91 -86.05 -29.05
N ILE A 96 -25.58 -86.82 -30.07
CA ILE A 96 -24.91 -86.27 -31.26
C ILE A 96 -25.87 -85.45 -32.13
N GLU A 97 -27.13 -85.88 -32.25
CA GLU A 97 -28.15 -85.11 -32.97
C GLU A 97 -28.48 -83.81 -32.25
N ASP A 98 -28.56 -83.82 -30.93
CA ASP A 98 -28.75 -82.62 -30.12
C ASP A 98 -27.55 -81.67 -30.27
N ALA A 99 -26.32 -82.17 -30.13
CA ALA A 99 -25.11 -81.37 -30.33
C ALA A 99 -24.97 -80.84 -31.76
N HIS A 100 -25.40 -81.61 -32.76
CA HIS A 100 -25.39 -81.21 -34.17
C HIS A 100 -26.44 -80.15 -34.49
N ASN A 101 -27.68 -80.36 -34.06
CA ASN A 101 -28.75 -79.38 -34.24
C ASN A 101 -28.47 -78.11 -33.44
N THR A 102 -27.93 -78.20 -32.23
CA THR A 102 -27.56 -77.01 -31.42
C THR A 102 -26.52 -76.15 -32.14
N LEU A 103 -25.49 -76.77 -32.72
CA LEU A 103 -24.44 -76.06 -33.46
C LEU A 103 -24.96 -75.40 -34.75
N LEU A 104 -26.03 -75.94 -35.35
CA LEU A 104 -26.65 -75.41 -36.56
C LEU A 104 -27.82 -74.43 -36.29
N ALA A 105 -28.50 -74.54 -35.14
CA ALA A 105 -29.73 -73.81 -34.83
C ALA A 105 -29.50 -72.50 -34.08
N ASP A 106 -28.46 -72.43 -33.23
CA ASP A 106 -28.15 -71.23 -32.46
C ASP A 106 -26.68 -70.84 -32.68
N PHE A 107 -26.41 -69.53 -32.60
CA PHE A 107 -25.14 -68.83 -32.88
C PHE A 107 -24.89 -68.40 -34.35
N GLY A 108 -25.69 -67.43 -34.80
CA GLY A 108 -25.43 -66.41 -35.83
C GLY A 108 -24.29 -66.62 -36.83
N ALA A 109 -24.62 -67.30 -37.93
CA ALA A 109 -23.80 -67.54 -39.12
C ALA A 109 -22.44 -68.20 -38.83
N LEU A 110 -22.40 -69.53 -38.95
CA LEU A 110 -21.17 -70.31 -39.14
C LEU A 110 -20.17 -69.49 -39.95
N SER A 111 -18.91 -69.46 -39.52
CA SER A 111 -17.90 -68.75 -40.29
C SER A 111 -17.89 -69.28 -41.73
N PRO A 112 -17.53 -68.47 -42.74
CA PRO A 112 -17.50 -68.94 -44.12
C PRO A 112 -16.65 -70.22 -44.32
N ALA A 113 -15.65 -70.43 -43.46
CA ALA A 113 -14.82 -71.63 -43.45
C ALA A 113 -15.56 -72.84 -42.86
N VAL A 114 -16.22 -72.69 -41.71
CA VAL A 114 -16.98 -73.78 -41.09
C VAL A 114 -18.25 -74.11 -41.89
N GLU A 115 -18.95 -73.11 -42.42
CA GLU A 115 -20.10 -73.31 -43.34
C GLU A 115 -19.70 -74.16 -44.55
N ALA A 116 -18.52 -73.89 -45.12
CA ALA A 116 -18.01 -74.67 -46.25
C ALA A 116 -17.75 -76.14 -45.87
N LEU A 117 -17.26 -76.42 -44.66
CA LEU A 117 -17.04 -77.79 -44.17
C LEU A 117 -18.36 -78.54 -43.97
N TYR A 118 -19.39 -77.88 -43.42
CA TYR A 118 -20.69 -78.54 -43.17
C TYR A 118 -21.53 -78.75 -44.42
N PHE A 119 -21.52 -77.80 -45.36
CA PHE A 119 -22.52 -77.75 -46.43
C PHE A 119 -21.97 -77.82 -47.86
N ARG A 120 -20.65 -77.78 -48.08
CA ARG A 120 -20.07 -77.80 -49.44
C ARG A 120 -19.18 -79.02 -49.70
N PRO A 121 -19.14 -79.53 -50.95
CA PRO A 121 -18.18 -80.57 -51.35
C PRO A 121 -16.73 -80.11 -51.19
N PRO A 122 -15.79 -81.00 -50.82
CA PRO A 122 -15.94 -82.46 -50.68
C PRO A 122 -16.34 -82.96 -49.28
N ALA A 123 -16.50 -82.06 -48.29
CA ALA A 123 -16.70 -82.44 -46.89
C ALA A 123 -18.15 -82.80 -46.55
N GLU A 124 -19.11 -81.92 -46.87
CA GLU A 124 -20.57 -82.10 -46.67
C GLU A 124 -20.94 -82.78 -45.33
N ILE A 125 -20.36 -82.30 -44.22
CA ILE A 125 -20.47 -82.94 -42.90
C ILE A 125 -21.93 -83.09 -42.45
N ASP A 126 -22.82 -82.12 -42.68
CA ASP A 126 -24.23 -82.25 -42.26
C ASP A 126 -24.92 -83.44 -42.94
N THR A 127 -24.77 -83.57 -44.27
CA THR A 127 -25.36 -84.69 -45.01
C THR A 127 -24.68 -86.01 -44.65
N GLY A 128 -23.36 -86.01 -44.49
CA GLY A 128 -22.59 -87.18 -44.11
C GLY A 128 -22.91 -87.67 -42.70
N LEU A 129 -23.03 -86.76 -41.73
CA LEU A 129 -23.30 -87.07 -40.34
C LEU A 129 -24.71 -87.60 -40.16
N ARG A 130 -25.72 -87.01 -40.82
CA ARG A 130 -27.10 -87.53 -40.81
C ARG A 130 -27.19 -88.96 -41.35
N LYS A 131 -26.51 -89.24 -42.47
CA LYS A 131 -26.43 -90.61 -43.01
C LYS A 131 -25.70 -91.57 -42.06
N PHE A 132 -24.63 -91.12 -41.43
CA PHE A 132 -23.88 -91.89 -40.45
C PHE A 132 -24.73 -92.24 -39.22
N THR A 133 -25.48 -91.28 -38.68
CA THR A 133 -26.39 -91.51 -37.54
C THR A 133 -27.59 -92.38 -37.93
N ASP A 134 -28.10 -92.25 -39.15
CA ASP A 134 -29.20 -93.08 -39.66
C ASP A 134 -28.80 -94.56 -39.80
N SER A 135 -27.62 -94.84 -40.36
CA SER A 135 -27.08 -96.21 -40.40
C SER A 135 -26.81 -96.77 -39.01
N ALA A 136 -26.29 -95.97 -38.08
CA ALA A 136 -26.10 -96.40 -36.69
C ALA A 136 -27.43 -96.70 -35.99
N ARG A 137 -28.48 -95.93 -36.27
CA ARG A 137 -29.85 -96.17 -35.79
C ARG A 137 -30.45 -97.44 -36.39
N ALA A 138 -30.22 -97.70 -37.68
CA ALA A 138 -30.64 -98.94 -38.34
C ALA A 138 -29.96 -100.17 -37.71
N LEU A 139 -28.66 -100.09 -37.43
CA LEU A 139 -27.90 -101.13 -36.75
C LEU A 139 -28.40 -101.39 -35.31
N ALA A 140 -28.72 -100.34 -34.56
CA ALA A 140 -29.28 -100.46 -33.21
C ALA A 140 -30.63 -101.20 -33.18
N ASN A 141 -31.43 -101.03 -34.24
CA ASN A 141 -32.79 -101.59 -34.36
C ASN A 141 -32.85 -102.92 -35.15
N ALA A 142 -31.74 -103.39 -35.71
CA ALA A 142 -31.67 -104.63 -36.47
C ALA A 142 -32.13 -105.85 -35.64
N SER A 143 -32.61 -106.93 -36.27
CA SER A 143 -32.88 -108.19 -35.55
C SER A 143 -31.56 -108.87 -35.17
N ALA A 144 -31.56 -109.70 -34.12
CA ALA A 144 -30.33 -110.38 -33.68
C ALA A 144 -29.67 -111.24 -34.78
N ASP A 145 -30.49 -111.76 -35.71
CA ASP A 145 -30.03 -112.58 -36.85
C ASP A 145 -29.35 -111.76 -37.96
N SER A 146 -29.55 -110.43 -38.01
CA SER A 146 -28.98 -109.54 -39.04
C SER A 146 -27.80 -108.69 -38.54
N LEU A 147 -27.28 -109.00 -37.35
CA LEU A 147 -26.14 -108.31 -36.71
C LEU A 147 -24.76 -108.85 -37.12
N ALA A 148 -24.69 -109.70 -38.13
CA ALA A 148 -23.42 -110.24 -38.62
C ALA A 148 -22.48 -109.13 -39.13
N THR A 149 -21.18 -109.45 -39.21
CA THR A 149 -20.17 -108.59 -39.83
C THR A 149 -20.51 -108.16 -41.26
N ASP A 150 -21.43 -108.87 -41.93
CA ASP A 150 -21.90 -108.59 -43.29
C ASP A 150 -23.06 -107.58 -43.37
N ASN A 151 -23.43 -106.94 -42.24
CA ASN A 151 -24.48 -105.92 -42.22
C ASN A 151 -24.04 -104.66 -42.99
N VAL A 152 -24.89 -104.21 -43.93
CA VAL A 152 -24.59 -103.07 -44.82
C VAL A 152 -24.40 -101.77 -44.04
N ASP A 153 -25.20 -101.51 -43.01
CA ASP A 153 -25.09 -100.32 -42.17
C ASP A 153 -23.83 -100.36 -41.31
N PHE A 154 -23.45 -101.53 -40.81
CA PHE A 154 -22.19 -101.71 -40.08
C PHE A 154 -20.96 -101.41 -40.96
N HIS A 155 -20.94 -101.95 -42.18
CA HIS A 155 -19.86 -101.67 -43.14
C HIS A 155 -19.79 -100.19 -43.51
N TYR A 156 -20.93 -99.53 -43.71
CA TYR A 156 -20.97 -98.09 -43.98
C TYR A 156 -20.39 -97.27 -42.83
N ILE A 157 -20.77 -97.59 -41.58
CA ILE A 157 -20.23 -96.91 -40.39
C ILE A 157 -18.72 -97.09 -40.32
N GLN A 158 -18.20 -98.32 -40.46
CA GLN A 158 -16.75 -98.57 -40.37
C GLN A 158 -15.96 -97.91 -41.53
N ASP A 159 -16.49 -97.92 -42.75
CA ASP A 159 -15.89 -97.26 -43.92
C ASP A 159 -15.81 -95.73 -43.73
N LYS A 160 -16.88 -95.12 -43.19
CA LYS A 160 -16.97 -93.66 -43.04
C LYS A 160 -16.43 -93.12 -41.73
N LEU A 161 -16.26 -93.94 -40.69
CA LEU A 161 -15.83 -93.52 -39.35
C LEU A 161 -14.56 -92.67 -39.39
N PHE A 162 -13.49 -93.19 -40.00
CA PHE A 162 -12.20 -92.49 -40.05
C PHE A 162 -12.30 -91.15 -40.79
N THR A 163 -13.05 -91.13 -41.90
CA THR A 163 -13.23 -89.92 -42.71
C THR A 163 -14.06 -88.88 -41.95
N MET A 164 -15.14 -89.29 -41.26
CA MET A 164 -15.99 -88.39 -40.50
C MET A 164 -15.27 -87.80 -39.28
N VAL A 165 -14.49 -88.60 -38.55
CA VAL A 165 -13.67 -88.11 -37.43
C VAL A 165 -12.64 -87.09 -37.94
N ALA A 166 -11.95 -87.37 -39.05
CA ALA A 166 -10.99 -86.43 -39.63
C ALA A 166 -11.64 -85.11 -40.07
N LEU A 167 -12.86 -85.13 -40.61
CA LEU A 167 -13.61 -83.93 -40.97
C LEU A 167 -14.05 -83.12 -39.74
N LEU A 168 -14.50 -83.79 -38.67
CA LEU A 168 -14.84 -83.10 -37.41
C LEU A 168 -13.60 -82.56 -36.69
N ASP A 169 -12.45 -83.23 -36.79
CA ASP A 169 -11.16 -82.69 -36.31
C ASP A 169 -10.79 -81.39 -37.04
N GLN A 170 -11.07 -81.29 -38.35
CA GLN A 170 -10.89 -80.04 -39.09
C GLN A 170 -11.84 -78.93 -38.61
N VAL A 171 -13.08 -79.25 -38.26
CA VAL A 171 -14.03 -78.29 -37.68
C VAL A 171 -13.54 -77.78 -36.33
N VAL A 172 -13.08 -78.67 -35.44
CA VAL A 172 -12.52 -78.28 -34.13
C VAL A 172 -11.29 -77.38 -34.32
N ALA A 173 -10.37 -77.76 -35.21
CA ALA A 173 -9.18 -76.97 -35.51
C ALA A 173 -9.55 -75.59 -36.10
N GLN A 174 -10.59 -75.52 -36.94
CA GLN A 174 -11.05 -74.26 -37.52
C GLN A 174 -11.63 -73.32 -36.47
N TYR A 175 -12.51 -73.82 -35.58
CA TYR A 175 -13.05 -73.01 -34.48
C TYR A 175 -11.94 -72.56 -33.51
N GLN A 176 -10.97 -73.42 -33.23
CA GLN A 176 -9.83 -73.07 -32.38
C GLN A 176 -8.98 -71.95 -33.01
N ALA A 177 -8.66 -72.06 -34.30
CA ALA A 177 -7.87 -71.05 -35.02
C ALA A 177 -8.61 -69.70 -35.10
N GLU A 178 -9.92 -69.70 -35.34
CA GLU A 178 -10.73 -68.48 -35.38
C GLU A 178 -10.80 -67.80 -34.00
N SER A 179 -10.97 -68.57 -32.93
CA SER A 179 -10.98 -68.02 -31.57
C SER A 179 -9.62 -67.44 -31.17
N GLU A 180 -8.52 -68.15 -31.46
CA GLU A 180 -7.16 -67.66 -31.21
C GLU A 180 -6.90 -66.33 -31.96
N GLN A 181 -7.28 -66.25 -33.23
CA GLN A 181 -7.13 -65.03 -34.03
C GLN A 181 -7.99 -63.86 -33.50
N ALA A 182 -9.23 -64.12 -33.08
CA ALA A 182 -10.10 -63.10 -32.50
C ALA A 182 -9.52 -62.54 -31.19
N VAL A 183 -8.96 -63.41 -30.34
CA VAL A 183 -8.27 -63.01 -29.10
C VAL A 183 -7.03 -62.18 -29.39
N GLU A 184 -6.17 -62.59 -30.33
CA GLU A 184 -4.97 -61.82 -30.71
C GLU A 184 -5.33 -60.42 -31.22
N HIS A 185 -6.37 -60.31 -32.05
CA HIS A 185 -6.84 -59.02 -32.55
C HIS A 185 -7.37 -58.13 -31.41
N SER A 186 -8.11 -58.71 -30.45
CA SER A 186 -8.57 -57.98 -29.28
C SER A 186 -7.42 -57.48 -28.40
N ILE A 187 -6.40 -58.30 -28.16
CA ILE A 187 -5.22 -57.91 -27.37
C ILE A 187 -4.49 -56.74 -28.07
N ALA A 188 -4.34 -56.81 -29.39
CA ALA A 188 -3.71 -55.74 -30.15
C ALA A 188 -4.49 -54.41 -30.06
N MET A 189 -5.83 -54.46 -30.13
CA MET A 189 -6.69 -53.30 -29.93
C MET A 189 -6.55 -52.69 -28.52
N ASP A 190 -6.50 -53.53 -27.48
CA ASP A 190 -6.32 -53.07 -26.11
C ASP A 190 -4.96 -52.40 -25.89
N ILE A 191 -3.88 -52.97 -26.45
CA ILE A 191 -2.54 -52.36 -26.40
C ILE A 191 -2.54 -51.01 -27.12
N LEU A 192 -3.14 -50.94 -28.32
CA LEU A 192 -3.24 -49.71 -29.09
C LEU A 192 -3.99 -48.63 -28.29
N LEU A 193 -5.13 -48.98 -27.69
CA LEU A 193 -5.95 -48.07 -26.91
C LEU A 193 -5.25 -47.61 -25.62
N GLY A 194 -4.52 -48.51 -24.95
CA GLY A 194 -3.66 -48.19 -23.82
C GLY A 194 -2.56 -47.19 -24.20
N GLY A 195 -1.92 -47.39 -25.35
CA GLY A 195 -0.92 -46.47 -25.90
C GLY A 195 -1.49 -45.08 -26.20
N ILE A 196 -2.68 -45.01 -26.81
CA ILE A 196 -3.40 -43.75 -27.06
C ILE A 196 -3.74 -43.06 -25.74
N THR A 197 -4.19 -43.81 -24.74
CA THR A 197 -4.52 -43.27 -23.41
C THR A 197 -3.29 -42.69 -22.71
N LEU A 198 -2.14 -43.38 -22.80
CA LEU A 198 -0.88 -42.90 -22.25
C LEU A 198 -0.39 -41.62 -22.95
N LEU A 199 -0.48 -41.57 -24.28
CA LEU A 199 -0.16 -40.37 -25.07
C LEU A 199 -1.09 -39.21 -24.73
N ALA A 200 -2.39 -39.47 -24.55
CA ALA A 200 -3.35 -38.46 -24.11
C ALA A 200 -2.97 -37.93 -22.72
N LEU A 201 -2.62 -38.79 -21.77
CA LEU A 201 -2.17 -38.39 -20.44
C LEU A 201 -0.91 -37.52 -20.50
N LEU A 202 0.11 -37.94 -21.27
CA LEU A 202 1.33 -37.15 -21.45
C LEU A 202 1.04 -35.80 -22.13
N GLY A 203 0.16 -35.79 -23.13
CA GLY A 203 -0.31 -34.59 -23.81
C GLY A 203 -1.01 -33.60 -22.88
N THR A 204 -1.92 -34.09 -22.02
CA THR A 204 -2.56 -33.22 -21.02
C THR A 204 -1.53 -32.60 -20.06
N GLY A 205 -0.53 -33.38 -19.63
CA GLY A 205 0.61 -32.90 -18.83
C GLY A 205 1.39 -31.76 -19.49
N LEU A 206 1.79 -31.96 -20.74
CA LEU A 206 2.67 -31.03 -21.46
C LEU A 206 1.94 -29.80 -21.98
N PHE A 207 0.72 -29.95 -22.51
CA PHE A 207 0.01 -28.88 -23.21
C PHE A 207 -1.04 -28.16 -22.36
N ILE A 208 -1.52 -28.77 -21.28
CA ILE A 208 -2.53 -28.15 -20.41
C ILE A 208 -1.90 -27.78 -19.06
N PHE A 209 -1.34 -28.74 -18.34
CA PHE A 209 -0.85 -28.52 -16.97
C PHE A 209 0.39 -27.62 -16.90
N ARG A 210 1.44 -27.92 -17.66
CA ARG A 210 2.69 -27.12 -17.64
C ARG A 210 2.49 -25.64 -18.00
N PRO A 211 1.76 -25.28 -19.08
CA PRO A 211 1.52 -23.88 -19.41
C PRO A 211 0.66 -23.18 -18.36
N MET A 212 -0.31 -23.89 -17.77
CA MET A 212 -1.16 -23.35 -16.72
C MET A 212 -0.37 -22.98 -15.47
N GLU A 213 0.49 -23.88 -14.99
CA GLU A 213 1.38 -23.65 -13.84
C GLU A 213 2.31 -22.45 -14.07
N ARG A 214 2.92 -22.36 -15.25
CA ARG A 214 3.76 -21.21 -15.61
C ARG A 214 2.95 -19.90 -15.61
N ARG A 215 1.71 -19.92 -16.10
CA ARG A 215 0.83 -18.74 -16.11
C ARG A 215 0.43 -18.31 -14.70
N THR A 216 0.10 -19.24 -13.81
CA THR A 216 -0.27 -18.91 -12.43
C THR A 216 0.92 -18.37 -11.65
N LEU A 217 2.09 -19.00 -11.75
CA LEU A 217 3.32 -18.51 -11.13
C LEU A 217 3.70 -17.11 -11.62
N ALA A 218 3.65 -16.87 -12.94
CA ALA A 218 3.92 -15.56 -13.51
C ALA A 218 2.94 -14.48 -13.03
N ARG A 219 1.65 -14.83 -12.80
CA ARG A 219 0.67 -13.90 -12.22
C ARG A 219 1.01 -13.55 -10.77
N HIS A 220 1.31 -14.53 -9.94
CA HIS A 220 1.69 -14.29 -8.54
C HIS A 220 2.96 -13.44 -8.44
N ALA A 221 3.97 -13.72 -9.27
CA ALA A 221 5.18 -12.90 -9.35
C ALA A 221 4.87 -11.44 -9.70
N ARG A 222 4.06 -11.19 -10.75
CA ARG A 222 3.64 -9.83 -11.13
C ARG A 222 2.84 -9.13 -10.04
N GLN A 223 1.95 -9.84 -9.35
CA GLN A 223 1.18 -9.27 -8.24
C GLN A 223 2.09 -8.88 -7.07
N LEU A 224 3.06 -9.73 -6.73
CA LEU A 224 4.02 -9.46 -5.67
C LEU A 224 4.92 -8.27 -6.01
N GLU A 225 5.42 -8.19 -7.25
CA GLU A 225 6.19 -7.05 -7.74
C GLU A 225 5.37 -5.75 -7.72
N ALA A 226 4.12 -5.78 -8.18
CA ALA A 226 3.23 -4.62 -8.16
C ALA A 226 2.92 -4.17 -6.73
N ALA A 227 2.67 -5.10 -5.80
CA ALA A 227 2.44 -4.80 -4.39
C ALA A 227 3.69 -4.21 -3.72
N ASN A 228 4.87 -4.80 -3.94
CA ASN A 228 6.14 -4.29 -3.43
C ASN A 228 6.46 -2.90 -4.00
N LYS A 229 6.19 -2.66 -5.28
CA LYS A 229 6.36 -1.35 -5.89
C LYS A 229 5.40 -0.33 -5.28
N ALA A 230 4.12 -0.67 -5.16
CA ALA A 230 3.12 0.22 -4.55
C ALA A 230 3.46 0.53 -3.08
N LEU A 231 3.99 -0.44 -2.34
CA LEU A 231 4.47 -0.23 -0.97
C LEU A 231 5.64 0.75 -0.93
N ARG A 232 6.69 0.52 -1.74
CA ARG A 232 7.84 1.43 -1.84
C ARG A 232 7.45 2.84 -2.28
N ASP A 233 6.54 2.97 -3.24
CA ASP A 233 6.05 4.26 -3.72
C ASP A 233 5.25 4.99 -2.61
N SER A 234 4.44 4.24 -1.84
CA SER A 234 3.70 4.77 -0.69
C SER A 234 4.63 5.21 0.44
N GLU A 235 5.60 4.37 0.82
CA GLU A 235 6.64 4.69 1.82
C GLU A 235 7.42 5.93 1.42
N ARG A 236 7.88 6.00 0.15
CA ARG A 236 8.59 7.17 -0.36
C ARG A 236 7.73 8.42 -0.32
N LYS A 237 6.45 8.31 -0.67
CA LYS A 237 5.52 9.45 -0.61
C LYS A 237 5.31 9.93 0.82
N LEU A 238 5.13 9.02 1.77
CA LEU A 238 5.00 9.37 3.19
C LEU A 238 6.28 10.01 3.74
N GLN A 239 7.44 9.46 3.40
CA GLN A 239 8.73 10.04 3.78
C GLN A 239 8.91 11.46 3.21
N LEU A 240 8.54 11.68 1.95
CA LEU A 240 8.58 13.00 1.33
C LEU A 240 7.58 13.98 1.97
N GLN A 241 6.38 13.52 2.34
CA GLN A 241 5.40 14.36 3.04
C GLN A 241 5.88 14.74 4.44
N TYR A 242 6.46 13.79 5.17
CA TYR A 242 7.08 14.03 6.46
C TYR A 242 8.22 15.04 6.34
N ASP A 243 9.14 14.83 5.38
CA ASP A 243 10.33 15.65 5.18
C ASP A 243 10.04 17.07 4.69
N ASN A 244 8.99 17.25 3.87
CA ASN A 244 8.60 18.56 3.34
C ASN A 244 7.47 19.23 4.12
N ALA A 245 7.09 18.70 5.29
CA ALA A 245 6.10 19.36 6.13
C ALA A 245 6.61 20.75 6.55
N PRO A 246 5.76 21.80 6.51
CA PRO A 246 6.19 23.18 6.76
C PRO A 246 6.58 23.43 8.21
N ASP A 247 6.03 22.66 9.14
CA ASP A 247 6.37 22.69 10.55
C ASP A 247 7.54 21.72 10.84
N MET A 248 8.30 22.02 11.89
CA MET A 248 9.37 21.14 12.36
C MET A 248 8.74 19.96 13.10
N LEU A 249 9.04 18.75 12.63
CA LEU A 249 8.55 17.50 13.23
C LEU A 249 9.71 16.76 13.88
N LEU A 250 9.51 16.29 15.10
CA LEU A 250 10.50 15.50 15.84
C LEU A 250 9.82 14.51 16.78
N SER A 251 10.38 13.31 16.85
CA SER A 251 9.94 12.24 17.73
C SER A 251 10.98 12.06 18.84
N ILE A 252 10.54 12.03 20.09
CA ILE A 252 11.39 11.87 21.28
C ILE A 252 11.07 10.52 21.94
N ASP A 253 12.10 9.78 22.30
CA ASP A 253 11.98 8.59 23.15
C ASP A 253 11.68 9.03 24.59
N LEU A 254 10.60 8.51 25.19
CA LEU A 254 10.14 8.99 26.50
C LEU A 254 11.06 8.57 27.65
N GLU A 255 11.80 7.47 27.52
CA GLU A 255 12.70 6.96 28.56
C GLU A 255 14.04 7.70 28.54
N THR A 256 14.67 7.75 27.38
CA THR A 256 15.99 8.36 27.19
C THR A 256 15.92 9.87 26.99
N GLN A 257 14.74 10.41 26.65
CA GLN A 257 14.50 11.83 26.31
C GLN A 257 15.37 12.34 25.16
N ARG A 258 15.74 11.43 24.24
CA ARG A 258 16.55 11.73 23.06
C ARG A 258 15.68 11.73 21.80
N VAL A 259 16.09 12.53 20.82
CA VAL A 259 15.44 12.56 19.50
C VAL A 259 15.65 11.22 18.81
N VAL A 260 14.58 10.58 18.35
CA VAL A 260 14.61 9.33 17.58
C VAL A 260 14.45 9.60 16.09
N ARG A 261 13.66 10.62 15.75
CA ARG A 261 13.38 10.98 14.36
C ARG A 261 13.14 12.48 14.25
N CYS A 262 13.50 13.07 13.12
CA CYS A 262 13.12 14.43 12.76
C CYS A 262 12.96 14.58 11.26
N ASN A 263 12.11 15.51 10.82
CA ASN A 263 11.96 15.83 9.41
C ASN A 263 13.08 16.75 8.89
N ALA A 264 13.16 16.93 7.57
CA ALA A 264 14.17 17.81 6.96
C ALA A 264 13.98 19.28 7.36
N THR A 265 12.74 19.72 7.58
CA THR A 265 12.43 21.08 8.06
C THR A 265 13.04 21.35 9.44
N THR A 266 12.94 20.44 10.41
CA THR A 266 13.60 20.55 11.74
C THR A 266 15.10 20.75 11.61
N ALA A 267 15.75 19.88 10.82
CA ALA A 267 17.18 19.94 10.56
C ALA A 267 17.57 21.31 9.94
N SER A 268 16.90 21.71 8.87
CA SER A 268 17.19 22.96 8.16
C SER A 268 16.93 24.21 9.01
N LYS A 269 15.85 24.25 9.80
CA LYS A 269 15.47 25.43 10.60
C LYS A 269 16.37 25.62 11.82
N LEU A 270 16.79 24.53 12.47
CA LEU A 270 17.69 24.57 13.63
C LEU A 270 19.17 24.62 13.24
N GLY A 271 19.51 24.39 11.96
CA GLY A 271 20.89 24.43 11.46
C GLY A 271 21.69 23.16 11.76
N TYR A 272 21.03 22.03 12.02
CA TYR A 272 21.66 20.74 12.26
C TYR A 272 21.42 19.78 11.09
N THR A 273 22.24 18.75 10.96
CA THR A 273 21.89 17.58 10.13
C THR A 273 20.94 16.66 10.88
N LYS A 274 20.20 15.79 10.17
CA LYS A 274 19.34 14.78 10.82
C LYS A 274 20.13 13.86 11.73
N ASP A 275 21.32 13.43 11.29
CA ASP A 275 22.16 12.50 12.04
C ASP A 275 22.74 13.15 13.32
N GLU A 276 22.95 14.47 13.32
CA GLU A 276 23.34 15.22 14.53
C GLU A 276 22.16 15.38 15.51
N LEU A 277 20.94 15.55 14.99
CA LEU A 277 19.75 15.68 15.84
C LEU A 277 19.36 14.35 16.45
N ILE A 278 19.42 13.25 15.71
CA ILE A 278 19.08 11.92 16.21
C ILE A 278 20.06 11.54 17.34
N GLY A 279 19.51 11.16 18.48
CA GLY A 279 20.25 10.90 19.70
C GLY A 279 20.51 12.13 20.57
N MET A 280 20.29 13.36 20.09
CA MET A 280 20.46 14.57 20.90
C MET A 280 19.43 14.63 22.04
N PRO A 281 19.82 15.00 23.27
CA PRO A 281 18.85 15.25 24.34
C PRO A 281 17.94 16.42 24.00
N ARG A 282 16.62 16.26 24.18
CA ARG A 282 15.65 17.34 23.89
C ARG A 282 15.95 18.66 24.62
N SER A 283 16.60 18.59 25.78
CA SER A 283 16.92 19.75 26.62
C SER A 283 17.93 20.71 25.98
N GLU A 284 18.79 20.21 25.08
CA GLU A 284 19.77 21.00 24.35
C GLU A 284 19.14 21.85 23.24
N LEU A 285 17.96 21.46 22.76
CA LEU A 285 17.24 22.18 21.71
C LEU A 285 16.54 23.46 22.20
N TYR A 286 16.48 23.70 23.52
CA TYR A 286 15.84 24.88 24.10
C TYR A 286 16.85 25.94 24.57
N ALA A 287 16.53 27.20 24.28
CA ALA A 287 17.32 28.35 24.69
C ALA A 287 17.49 28.41 26.23
N PRO A 288 18.66 28.81 26.77
CA PRO A 288 18.93 28.80 28.22
C PRO A 288 17.87 29.52 29.06
N GLY A 289 17.40 30.69 28.62
CA GLY A 289 16.36 31.47 29.31
C GLY A 289 14.97 30.82 29.30
N CYS A 290 14.74 29.82 28.42
CA CYS A 290 13.45 29.15 28.25
C CYS A 290 13.40 27.74 28.85
N ARG A 291 14.54 27.16 29.25
CA ARG A 291 14.63 25.77 29.77
C ARG A 291 13.70 25.51 30.95
N ARG A 292 13.53 26.46 31.87
CA ARG A 292 12.60 26.31 33.01
C ARG A 292 11.15 26.15 32.55
N ARG A 293 10.73 26.92 31.54
CA ARG A 293 9.37 26.84 30.98
C ARG A 293 9.17 25.54 30.20
N ALA A 294 10.19 25.12 29.43
CA ALA A 294 10.19 23.83 28.74
C ALA A 294 10.12 22.64 29.71
N MET A 295 10.77 22.73 30.88
CA MET A 295 10.69 21.71 31.92
C MET A 295 9.28 21.62 32.53
N ALA A 296 8.65 22.77 32.83
CA ALA A 296 7.27 22.80 33.34
C ALA A 296 6.29 22.18 32.33
N ALA A 297 6.40 22.54 31.05
CA ALA A 297 5.59 21.96 29.98
C ALA A 297 5.81 20.45 29.83
N PHE A 298 7.04 19.97 30.03
CA PHE A 298 7.31 18.53 30.01
C PHE A 298 6.71 17.78 31.20
N SER A 299 6.70 18.38 32.39
CA SER A 299 6.02 17.78 33.55
C SER A 299 4.53 17.62 33.28
N GLU A 300 3.88 18.67 32.74
CA GLU A 300 2.47 18.59 32.33
C GLU A 300 2.26 17.52 31.26
N PHE A 301 3.10 17.49 30.22
CA PHE A 301 3.07 16.47 29.18
C PHE A 301 3.24 15.05 29.71
N HIS A 302 4.12 14.84 30.70
CA HIS A 302 4.33 13.53 31.31
C HIS A 302 3.08 13.03 32.04
N ASP A 303 2.34 13.94 32.68
CA ASP A 303 1.16 13.61 33.48
C ASP A 303 -0.11 13.46 32.62
N THR A 304 -0.29 14.29 31.60
CA THR A 304 -1.50 14.33 30.75
C THR A 304 -1.36 13.57 29.44
N GLY A 305 -0.11 13.36 28.99
CA GLY A 305 0.22 12.77 27.70
C GLY A 305 0.11 13.68 26.49
N ARG A 306 -0.22 14.95 26.70
CA ARG A 306 -0.43 15.91 25.63
C ARG A 306 -0.20 17.34 26.09
N VAL A 307 0.46 18.12 25.25
CA VAL A 307 0.56 19.59 25.39
C VAL A 307 0.26 20.23 24.05
N ASP A 308 -0.39 21.39 24.09
CA ASP A 308 -0.82 22.13 22.90
C ASP A 308 -0.39 23.59 22.98
N ASP A 309 0.18 24.09 21.88
CA ASP A 309 0.49 25.51 21.63
C ASP A 309 1.29 26.23 22.73
N ILE A 310 2.25 25.53 23.34
CA ILE A 310 3.13 26.12 24.33
C ILE A 310 4.21 26.94 23.60
N GLU A 311 4.17 28.27 23.74
CA GLU A 311 5.22 29.14 23.22
C GLU A 311 6.55 28.87 23.97
N LEU A 312 7.58 28.46 23.25
CA LEU A 312 8.94 28.21 23.72
C LEU A 312 9.96 28.91 22.82
N GLN A 313 11.22 28.85 23.21
CA GLN A 313 12.34 29.35 22.43
C GLN A 313 13.33 28.22 22.18
N ALA A 314 13.52 27.90 20.90
CA ALA A 314 14.48 26.91 20.47
C ALA A 314 15.84 27.57 20.18
N GLN A 315 16.91 26.81 20.42
CA GLN A 315 18.27 27.24 20.14
C GLN A 315 18.79 26.53 18.89
N CYS A 316 19.21 27.32 17.91
CA CYS A 316 19.85 26.84 16.69
C CYS A 316 21.33 26.51 16.95
N LYS A 317 21.95 25.75 16.05
CA LYS A 317 23.37 25.37 16.12
C LYS A 317 24.33 26.57 16.16
N ASP A 318 23.98 27.66 15.49
CA ASP A 318 24.74 28.92 15.47
C ASP A 318 24.53 29.79 16.73
N GLY A 319 23.69 29.35 17.66
CA GLY A 319 23.34 30.07 18.88
C GLY A 319 22.18 31.04 18.73
N SER A 320 21.63 31.23 17.52
CA SER A 320 20.42 32.03 17.31
C SER A 320 19.20 31.40 17.98
N ILE A 321 18.19 32.23 18.27
CA ILE A 321 16.98 31.82 18.97
C ILE A 321 15.78 32.02 18.04
N ILE A 322 14.96 30.99 17.93
CA ILE A 322 13.68 31.04 17.20
C ILE A 322 12.52 30.87 18.19
N ASP A 323 11.48 31.69 18.03
CA ASP A 323 10.25 31.57 18.82
C ASP A 323 9.41 30.45 18.19
N VAL A 324 9.05 29.43 18.98
CA VAL A 324 8.30 28.24 18.51
C VAL A 324 7.03 28.01 19.32
N SER A 325 5.96 27.54 18.67
CA SER A 325 4.79 26.96 19.34
C SER A 325 4.96 25.44 19.37
N LEU A 326 5.04 24.85 20.56
CA LEU A 326 5.18 23.42 20.78
C LEU A 326 3.81 22.77 21.03
N SER A 327 3.48 21.76 20.23
CA SER A 327 2.45 20.77 20.55
C SER A 327 3.05 19.37 20.51
N ALA A 328 2.71 18.50 21.46
CA ALA A 328 3.23 17.15 21.53
C ALA A 328 2.19 16.16 22.06
N VAL A 329 2.25 14.92 21.57
CA VAL A 329 1.39 13.80 22.00
C VAL A 329 2.26 12.58 22.25
N HIS A 330 2.00 11.86 23.35
CA HIS A 330 2.63 10.57 23.60
C HIS A 330 1.93 9.44 22.84
N TYR A 331 2.68 8.45 22.40
CA TYR A 331 2.21 7.17 21.93
C TYR A 331 2.84 6.09 22.82
N ARG A 332 2.00 5.32 23.50
CA ARG A 332 2.44 4.09 24.19
C ARG A 332 2.03 2.91 23.33
N ASP A 333 3.00 2.10 22.94
CA ASP A 333 2.73 0.89 22.19
C ASP A 333 1.94 -0.10 23.07
N SER A 334 0.88 -0.69 22.53
CA SER A 334 -0.01 -1.59 23.27
C SER A 334 0.67 -2.91 23.66
N ASP A 335 1.79 -3.26 23.01
CA ASP A 335 2.52 -4.52 23.21
C ASP A 335 3.77 -4.37 24.12
N GLY A 336 3.90 -3.26 24.87
CA GLY A 336 4.99 -3.07 25.84
C GLY A 336 6.30 -2.53 25.25
N GLY A 337 6.26 -1.97 24.04
CA GLY A 337 7.38 -1.24 23.43
C GLY A 337 7.65 0.11 24.10
N ALA A 338 8.88 0.62 23.94
CA ALA A 338 9.30 1.93 24.44
C ALA A 338 8.37 3.04 23.91
N GLY A 339 7.80 3.82 24.81
CA GLY A 339 6.90 4.92 24.43
C GLY A 339 7.67 6.05 23.74
N TYR A 340 7.10 6.61 22.69
CA TYR A 340 7.64 7.77 21.98
C TYR A 340 6.62 8.91 21.99
N SER A 341 7.10 10.14 21.84
CA SER A 341 6.25 11.32 21.63
C SER A 341 6.53 11.93 20.28
N ASP A 342 5.48 12.28 19.53
CA ASP A 342 5.63 13.14 18.36
C ASP A 342 5.34 14.59 18.76
N ALA A 343 6.28 15.46 18.44
CA ALA A 343 6.21 16.89 18.68
C ALA A 343 6.23 17.65 17.35
N ILE A 344 5.41 18.71 17.31
CA ILE A 344 5.34 19.70 16.25
C ILE A 344 5.84 21.00 16.82
N TRP A 345 6.86 21.58 16.22
CA TRP A 345 7.36 22.91 16.54
C TRP A 345 7.04 23.83 15.36
N ARG A 346 6.10 24.75 15.57
CA ARG A 346 5.76 25.77 14.58
C ARG A 346 6.57 27.02 14.82
N ASP A 347 7.31 27.48 13.82
CA ASP A 347 8.04 28.74 13.87
C ASP A 347 7.05 29.92 13.90
N ILE A 348 6.98 30.59 15.04
CA ILE A 348 6.13 31.76 15.28
C ILE A 348 6.93 33.06 15.32
N SER A 349 8.20 33.05 14.89
CA SER A 349 9.08 34.22 14.94
C SER A 349 8.54 35.40 14.13
N ALA A 350 7.90 35.14 12.98
CA ALA A 350 7.23 36.17 12.20
C ALA A 350 6.02 36.77 12.95
N ARG A 351 5.22 35.92 13.62
CA ARG A 351 4.09 36.36 14.44
C ARG A 351 4.53 37.21 15.61
N LYS A 352 5.51 36.75 16.39
CA LYS A 352 6.05 37.50 17.55
C LYS A 352 6.66 38.84 17.14
N ARG A 353 7.32 38.91 15.97
CA ARG A 353 7.80 40.20 15.44
C ARG A 353 6.65 41.14 15.12
N ALA A 354 5.61 40.67 14.43
CA ALA A 354 4.44 41.49 14.14
C ALA A 354 3.71 41.97 15.42
N GLU A 355 3.54 41.09 16.41
CA GLU A 355 2.96 41.45 17.72
C GLU A 355 3.77 42.54 18.43
N ARG A 356 5.11 42.43 18.42
CA ARG A 356 6.00 43.44 19.04
C ARG A 356 5.89 44.79 18.32
N GLU A 357 5.83 44.80 16.98
CA GLU A 357 5.67 46.04 16.21
C GLU A 357 4.32 46.71 16.45
N ILE A 358 3.23 45.93 16.50
CA ILE A 358 1.89 46.45 16.83
C ILE A 358 1.88 47.03 18.24
N ALA A 359 2.39 46.29 19.23
CA ALA A 359 2.45 46.77 20.62
C ALA A 359 3.29 48.06 20.77
N LYS A 360 4.38 48.18 20.01
CA LYS A 360 5.20 49.41 19.96
C LYS A 360 4.41 50.59 19.41
N ARG A 361 3.64 50.39 18.33
CA ARG A 361 2.77 51.43 17.74
C ARG A 361 1.65 51.85 18.68
N ASP A 362 0.95 50.89 19.30
CA ASP A 362 -0.14 51.18 20.24
C ASP A 362 0.35 51.97 21.46
N ARG A 363 1.55 51.64 21.97
CA ARG A 363 2.17 52.39 23.07
C ARG A 363 2.44 53.84 22.67
N LYS A 364 2.99 54.08 21.47
CA LYS A 364 3.22 55.45 20.96
C LYS A 364 1.91 56.24 20.84
N LEU A 365 0.88 55.67 20.22
CA LEU A 365 -0.41 56.34 20.02
C LEU A 365 -1.08 56.69 21.36
N THR A 366 -1.05 55.75 22.31
CA THR A 366 -1.61 55.96 23.66
C THR A 366 -0.90 57.11 24.38
N THR A 367 0.44 57.15 24.33
CA THR A 367 1.20 58.25 24.93
C THR A 367 0.93 59.59 24.25
N LEU A 368 0.82 59.62 22.92
CA LEU A 368 0.50 60.84 22.17
C LEU A 368 -0.87 61.40 22.58
N TYR A 369 -1.88 60.54 22.70
CA TYR A 369 -3.22 60.92 23.12
C TYR A 369 -3.22 61.52 24.55
N LEU A 370 -2.68 60.78 25.53
CA LEU A 370 -2.66 61.22 26.93
C LEU A 370 -1.89 62.53 27.13
N LEU A 371 -0.75 62.67 26.46
CA LEU A 371 0.07 63.86 26.60
C LEU A 371 -0.56 65.05 25.87
N GLY A 372 -1.17 64.83 24.69
CA GLY A 372 -1.92 65.87 23.99
C GLY A 372 -3.07 66.44 24.82
N GLU A 373 -3.84 65.59 25.49
CA GLU A 373 -4.89 66.03 26.42
C GLU A 373 -4.32 66.85 27.59
N GLN A 374 -3.27 66.37 28.25
CA GLN A 374 -2.61 67.11 29.33
C GLN A 374 -2.09 68.47 28.86
N MET A 375 -1.47 68.52 27.69
CA MET A 375 -0.94 69.75 27.12
C MET A 375 -2.07 70.76 26.81
N LEU A 376 -3.20 70.29 26.29
CA LEU A 376 -4.38 71.11 26.04
C LEU A 376 -5.12 71.55 27.30
N LEU A 377 -4.89 70.97 28.49
CA LEU A 377 -5.60 71.37 29.71
C LEU A 377 -4.72 72.12 30.71
N SER A 378 -3.41 71.99 30.58
CA SER A 378 -2.47 72.59 31.53
C SER A 378 -2.43 74.12 31.44
N LYS A 379 -2.20 74.75 32.60
CA LYS A 379 -1.98 76.19 32.77
C LYS A 379 -0.51 76.55 33.00
N ALA A 380 0.36 75.54 33.12
CA ALA A 380 1.76 75.72 33.43
C ALA A 380 2.63 74.88 32.49
N LEU A 381 3.62 75.54 31.87
CA LEU A 381 4.50 74.92 30.90
C LEU A 381 5.54 73.96 31.52
N PRO A 382 6.17 74.26 32.68
CA PRO A 382 7.23 73.40 33.22
C PRO A 382 6.80 71.95 33.54
N PRO A 383 5.64 71.69 34.20
CA PRO A 383 5.17 70.32 34.43
C PRO A 383 4.92 69.53 33.14
N MET A 384 4.45 70.20 32.08
CA MET A 384 4.22 69.58 30.78
C MET A 384 5.53 69.17 30.10
N MET A 385 6.52 70.07 30.13
CA MET A 385 7.85 69.80 29.58
C MET A 385 8.52 68.63 30.29
N HIS A 386 8.32 68.52 31.62
CA HIS A 386 8.81 67.38 32.40
C HIS A 386 8.13 66.05 32.01
N ASN A 387 6.79 66.03 31.94
CA ASN A 387 6.06 64.83 31.53
C ASN A 387 6.42 64.41 30.10
N LEU A 388 6.58 65.38 29.19
CA LEU A 388 7.01 65.12 27.82
C LEU A 388 8.40 64.47 27.78
N ALA A 389 9.37 65.02 28.51
CA ALA A 389 10.72 64.44 28.58
C ALA A 389 10.69 63.01 29.12
N TYR A 390 9.89 62.73 30.16
CA TYR A 390 9.73 61.39 30.73
C TYR A 390 9.07 60.41 29.76
N CYS A 391 8.00 60.83 29.10
CA CYS A 391 7.34 60.02 28.08
C CYS A 391 8.29 59.69 26.93
N LEU A 392 8.99 60.68 26.37
CA LEU A 392 9.97 60.44 25.31
C LEU A 392 11.07 59.48 25.74
N TYR A 393 11.53 59.57 26.99
CA TYR A 393 12.52 58.66 27.55
C TYR A 393 12.03 57.20 27.56
N GLU A 394 10.80 56.97 28.02
CA GLU A 394 10.20 55.62 28.13
C GLU A 394 9.77 55.04 26.78
N THR A 395 9.03 55.81 25.96
CA THR A 395 8.41 55.29 24.73
C THR A 395 9.43 55.02 23.64
N LEU A 396 10.50 55.81 23.59
CA LEU A 396 11.55 55.71 22.57
C LEU A 396 12.77 54.91 23.07
N ASP A 397 12.70 54.34 24.28
CA ASP A 397 13.83 53.66 24.93
C ASP A 397 15.10 54.52 24.90
N ALA A 398 14.94 55.81 25.23
CA ALA A 398 16.02 56.77 25.13
C ALA A 398 17.01 56.60 26.29
N LYS A 399 18.24 57.03 26.05
CA LYS A 399 19.25 57.22 27.10
C LYS A 399 19.11 58.60 27.74
N TYR A 400 18.79 59.62 26.94
CA TYR A 400 18.54 60.98 27.41
C TYR A 400 17.37 61.59 26.63
N ALA A 401 16.52 62.36 27.31
CA ALA A 401 15.47 63.15 26.69
C ALA A 401 15.44 64.53 27.33
N LEU A 402 15.47 65.59 26.53
CA LEU A 402 15.53 66.99 26.98
C LEU A 402 14.48 67.83 26.28
N VAL A 403 13.94 68.80 27.01
CA VAL A 403 13.08 69.87 26.48
C VAL A 403 13.72 71.18 26.89
N CYS A 404 14.05 72.02 25.90
CA CYS A 404 14.78 73.26 26.07
C CYS A 404 13.94 74.44 25.56
N SER A 405 14.07 75.60 26.19
CA SER A 405 13.50 76.88 25.76
C SER A 405 14.55 77.75 25.08
N LEU A 406 14.13 78.60 24.15
CA LEU A 406 15.00 79.61 23.53
C LEU A 406 15.08 80.84 24.45
N GLY A 407 16.30 81.27 24.76
CA GLY A 407 16.55 82.48 25.55
C GLY A 407 16.31 83.78 24.77
N PRO A 408 16.29 84.95 25.44
CA PRO A 408 16.12 86.26 24.79
C PRO A 408 17.32 86.66 23.92
N VAL A 409 18.48 86.03 24.13
CA VAL A 409 19.67 86.19 23.29
C VAL A 409 19.63 85.16 22.18
N LYS A 410 19.84 85.60 20.94
CA LYS A 410 19.85 84.73 19.76
C LYS A 410 20.84 83.58 19.94
N ASN A 411 20.41 82.36 19.60
CA ASN A 411 21.20 81.11 19.72
C ASN A 411 21.60 80.72 21.16
N GLN A 412 20.79 81.05 22.17
CA GLN A 412 20.93 80.48 23.52
C GLN A 412 19.75 79.58 23.88
N LEU A 413 20.03 78.44 24.52
CA LEU A 413 19.03 77.49 25.01
C LEU A 413 19.15 77.31 26.52
N SER A 414 18.00 77.17 27.18
CA SER A 414 17.89 76.76 28.58
C SER A 414 17.22 75.39 28.64
N VAL A 415 17.76 74.44 29.41
CA VAL A 415 17.13 73.12 29.59
C VAL A 415 16.01 73.26 30.63
N GLU A 416 14.76 73.21 30.20
CA GLU A 416 13.59 73.34 31.10
C GLU A 416 13.21 72.02 31.75
N ALA A 417 13.44 70.91 31.04
CA ALA A 417 13.24 69.57 31.56
C ALA A 417 14.21 68.58 30.93
N GLY A 418 14.62 67.57 31.68
CA GLY A 418 15.34 66.45 31.10
C GLY A 418 15.34 65.20 31.98
N VAL A 419 15.44 64.04 31.32
CA VAL A 419 15.50 62.71 31.92
C VAL A 419 16.76 62.01 31.42
N GLY A 420 17.45 61.32 32.33
CA GLY A 420 18.77 60.71 32.09
C GLY A 420 19.95 61.66 32.30
N ILE A 421 19.73 62.98 32.47
CA ILE A 421 20.78 63.98 32.68
C ILE A 421 20.93 64.38 34.16
N PRO A 422 22.09 64.93 34.58
CA PRO A 422 22.27 65.47 35.93
C PRO A 422 21.28 66.59 36.25
N ARG A 423 20.77 66.63 37.50
CA ARG A 423 19.83 67.67 37.94
C ARG A 423 20.41 69.09 37.85
N SER A 424 21.73 69.24 37.95
CA SER A 424 22.43 70.53 37.82
C SER A 424 22.30 71.16 36.44
N CYS A 425 21.86 70.40 35.43
CA CYS A 425 21.70 70.90 34.06
C CYS A 425 20.29 71.44 33.78
N ILE A 426 19.30 71.17 34.64
CA ILE A 426 17.91 71.60 34.48
C ILE A 426 17.74 72.98 35.12
N ALA A 427 17.18 73.94 34.38
CA ALA A 427 17.03 75.35 34.76
C ALA A 427 18.35 76.05 35.14
N ALA A 428 19.48 75.63 34.56
CA ALA A 428 20.76 76.32 34.68
C ALA A 428 20.89 77.48 33.66
N GLU A 429 22.00 78.22 33.71
CA GLU A 429 22.20 79.41 32.86
C GLU A 429 22.17 79.08 31.36
N PRO A 430 21.51 79.88 30.50
CA PRO A 430 21.41 79.57 29.08
C PRO A 430 22.77 79.29 28.41
N PHE A 431 22.87 78.19 27.66
CA PHE A 431 24.09 77.84 26.93
C PHE A 431 23.99 78.25 25.45
N THR A 432 25.12 78.65 24.87
CA THR A 432 25.18 79.01 23.45
C THR A 432 25.20 77.77 22.57
N VAL A 433 24.35 77.78 21.54
CA VAL A 433 24.27 76.71 20.55
C VAL A 433 25.49 76.76 19.63
N GLU A 434 26.31 75.71 19.66
CA GLU A 434 27.49 75.57 18.79
C GLU A 434 27.08 75.41 17.32
N GLN A 435 27.77 76.08 16.40
CA GLN A 435 27.48 75.99 14.97
C GLN A 435 27.76 74.56 14.46
N GLY A 436 26.80 73.99 13.72
CA GLY A 436 26.88 72.60 13.26
C GLY A 436 26.58 71.55 14.34
N SER A 437 26.06 71.95 15.50
CA SER A 437 25.51 71.04 16.51
C SER A 437 24.12 70.51 16.12
N LEU A 438 23.66 69.44 16.79
CA LEU A 438 22.32 68.87 16.54
C LEU A 438 21.22 69.91 16.81
N ALA A 439 21.43 70.75 17.82
CA ALA A 439 20.54 71.87 18.14
C ALA A 439 20.57 72.97 17.07
N ASP A 440 21.73 73.34 16.53
CA ASP A 440 21.84 74.33 15.42
C ASP A 440 21.13 73.83 14.16
N LEU A 441 21.34 72.55 13.82
CA LEU A 441 20.71 71.93 12.65
C LEU A 441 19.18 71.89 12.78
N ALA A 442 18.66 71.52 13.95
CA ALA A 442 17.21 71.48 14.20
C ALA A 442 16.57 72.89 14.16
N LEU A 443 17.23 73.90 14.75
CA LEU A 443 16.73 75.29 14.70
C LEU A 443 16.72 75.85 13.28
N ARG A 444 17.70 75.50 12.43
CA ARG A 444 17.76 75.93 11.03
C ARG A 444 16.75 75.21 10.14
N SER A 445 16.52 73.92 10.38
CA SER A 445 15.59 73.14 9.58
C SER A 445 14.13 73.46 9.91
N GLY A 446 13.85 73.86 11.15
CA GLY A 446 12.49 74.08 11.65
C GLY A 446 11.68 72.78 11.85
N GLY A 447 12.32 71.61 11.72
CA GLY A 447 11.70 70.29 11.85
C GLY A 447 12.62 69.28 12.50
N VAL A 448 12.27 67.98 12.43
CA VAL A 448 13.08 66.91 13.03
C VAL A 448 14.37 66.69 12.26
N VAL A 449 15.50 66.72 12.96
CA VAL A 449 16.83 66.37 12.45
C VAL A 449 17.38 65.23 13.28
N SER A 450 18.06 64.28 12.63
CA SER A 450 18.79 63.21 13.31
C SER A 450 20.26 63.23 12.90
N ALA A 451 21.14 62.96 13.85
CA ALA A 451 22.57 62.83 13.63
C ALA A 451 23.19 61.85 14.63
N VAL A 452 24.33 61.26 14.25
CA VAL A 452 25.17 60.51 15.18
C VAL A 452 25.93 61.52 16.05
N PRO A 453 25.93 61.40 17.39
CA PRO A 453 26.58 62.38 18.27
C PRO A 453 28.08 62.60 18.02
N GLY A 454 28.78 61.64 17.41
CA GLY A 454 30.18 61.78 17.02
C GLY A 454 30.42 62.58 15.74
N GLU A 455 29.41 62.74 14.88
CA GLU A 455 29.51 63.49 13.61
C GLU A 455 29.12 64.97 13.78
N VAL A 456 28.34 65.25 14.82
CA VAL A 456 27.70 66.54 15.06
C VAL A 456 27.89 66.90 16.53
N GLY A 457 28.44 68.09 16.81
CA GLY A 457 28.72 68.52 18.18
C GLY A 457 27.48 68.42 19.08
N CYS A 458 27.57 67.65 20.16
CA CYS A 458 26.48 67.43 21.13
C CYS A 458 26.93 67.86 22.53
N ARG A 459 27.29 69.14 22.70
CA ARG A 459 27.72 69.69 23.99
C ARG A 459 26.57 70.44 24.67
N LEU A 460 26.38 70.16 25.95
CA LEU A 460 25.55 70.96 26.83
C LEU A 460 26.51 71.78 27.69
N TYR A 461 26.32 73.11 27.76
CA TYR A 461 27.16 73.99 28.59
C TYR A 461 28.68 73.87 28.32
N GLY A 462 29.09 73.63 27.06
CA GLY A 462 30.52 73.53 26.70
C GLY A 462 31.27 72.32 27.27
N THR A 463 30.56 71.33 27.83
CA THR A 463 31.14 70.10 28.41
C THR A 463 30.50 68.86 27.78
N GLU A 464 31.24 67.75 27.71
CA GLU A 464 30.75 66.46 27.22
C GLU A 464 29.87 65.77 28.29
N TYR A 465 28.66 66.29 28.49
CA TYR A 465 27.68 65.65 29.39
C TYR A 465 27.04 64.39 28.80
N LEU A 466 27.11 64.24 27.47
CA LEU A 466 26.58 63.09 26.75
C LEU A 466 27.73 62.10 26.54
N ASP A 467 27.68 60.98 27.25
CA ASP A 467 28.65 59.89 27.06
C ASP A 467 28.47 59.32 25.64
N ALA A 468 29.33 59.75 24.73
CA ALA A 468 29.28 59.39 23.32
C ALA A 468 29.43 57.88 23.09
N GLU A 469 29.97 57.12 24.06
CA GLU A 469 30.11 55.66 23.95
C GLU A 469 28.81 54.89 24.28
N GLN A 470 27.83 55.56 24.90
CA GLN A 470 26.56 54.96 25.35
C GLN A 470 25.35 55.35 24.50
N VAL A 471 25.52 56.31 23.58
CA VAL A 471 24.46 56.82 22.70
C VAL A 471 24.76 56.44 21.26
N SER A 472 23.73 56.01 20.53
CA SER A 472 23.83 55.64 19.11
C SER A 472 23.48 56.80 18.17
N HIS A 473 22.32 57.42 18.39
CA HIS A 473 21.77 58.47 17.56
C HIS A 473 21.09 59.52 18.43
N GLY A 474 21.29 60.79 18.07
CA GLY A 474 20.51 61.91 18.57
C GLY A 474 19.49 62.33 17.52
N PHE A 475 18.32 62.77 17.95
CA PHE A 475 17.42 63.51 17.09
C PHE A 475 16.72 64.62 17.87
N ALA A 476 16.56 65.75 17.20
CA ALA A 476 16.06 66.98 17.78
C ALA A 476 14.96 67.57 16.92
N CYS A 477 13.97 68.18 17.56
CA CYS A 477 12.84 68.81 16.91
C CYS A 477 12.62 70.20 17.48
N THR A 478 12.48 71.20 16.62
CA THR A 478 12.12 72.56 17.02
C THR A 478 10.69 72.61 17.51
N ILE A 479 10.48 73.26 18.65
CA ILE A 479 9.15 73.61 19.17
C ILE A 479 8.79 74.95 18.56
N THR A 480 7.90 74.95 17.57
CA THR A 480 7.47 76.18 16.88
C THR A 480 6.17 76.71 17.46
N GLY A 481 6.18 77.97 17.88
CA GLY A 481 4.95 78.74 18.13
C GLY A 481 4.44 79.40 16.84
N SER A 482 3.35 80.15 16.95
CA SER A 482 2.68 80.86 15.84
C SER A 482 3.51 82.00 15.24
N ARG A 483 4.54 82.47 15.94
CA ARG A 483 5.35 83.63 15.53
C ARG A 483 6.85 83.36 15.47
N GLU A 484 7.35 82.42 16.27
CA GLU A 484 8.79 82.12 16.37
C GLU A 484 9.05 80.72 16.95
N ALA A 485 10.31 80.27 16.87
CA ALA A 485 10.76 79.06 17.55
C ALA A 485 10.85 79.31 19.06
N LEU A 486 10.12 78.51 19.84
CA LEU A 486 10.04 78.62 21.30
C LEU A 486 11.13 77.81 22.01
N GLY A 487 11.68 76.78 21.35
CA GLY A 487 12.62 75.86 21.97
C GLY A 487 12.91 74.62 21.13
N LEU A 488 13.48 73.61 21.77
CA LEU A 488 13.89 72.34 21.15
C LEU A 488 13.55 71.17 22.06
N ILE A 489 13.13 70.06 21.45
CA ILE A 489 13.12 68.74 22.08
C ILE A 489 14.32 67.97 21.54
N MET A 490 15.10 67.33 22.40
CA MET A 490 16.25 66.51 22.02
C MET A 490 16.16 65.14 22.66
N VAL A 491 16.30 64.08 21.86
CA VAL A 491 16.25 62.68 22.32
C VAL A 491 17.50 61.96 21.84
N PHE A 492 18.14 61.23 22.74
CA PHE A 492 19.36 60.47 22.48
C PHE A 492 19.10 59.01 22.81
N LEU A 493 19.21 58.13 21.81
CA LEU A 493 18.87 56.71 21.93
C LEU A 493 20.01 55.89 22.53
N LYS A 494 19.65 54.81 23.25
CA LYS A 494 20.63 53.83 23.74
C LYS A 494 21.42 53.20 22.58
N ARG A 495 22.65 52.75 22.88
CA ARG A 495 23.52 52.08 21.91
C ARG A 495 22.81 50.92 21.19
N GLY A 496 22.93 50.87 19.86
CA GLY A 496 22.30 49.86 19.00
C GLY A 496 20.94 50.26 18.40
N ASN A 497 20.34 51.37 18.85
CA ASN A 497 19.08 51.87 18.31
C ASN A 497 19.31 52.98 17.25
N ALA A 498 18.35 53.17 16.35
CA ALA A 498 18.31 54.30 15.41
C ALA A 498 16.86 54.77 15.28
N PRO A 499 16.60 56.08 15.11
CA PRO A 499 15.24 56.58 15.00
C PRO A 499 14.61 56.16 13.68
N SER A 500 13.43 55.54 13.74
CA SER A 500 12.61 55.30 12.55
C SER A 500 11.93 56.59 12.07
N ASP A 501 11.43 56.60 10.83
CA ASP A 501 10.64 57.75 10.35
C ASP A 501 9.37 57.96 11.19
N GLU A 502 8.75 56.87 11.66
CA GLU A 502 7.63 56.96 12.63
C GLU A 502 8.07 57.57 13.97
N ASP A 503 9.31 57.34 14.44
CA ASP A 503 9.83 57.97 15.66
C ASP A 503 10.02 59.48 15.48
N LYS A 504 10.43 59.91 14.26
CA LYS A 504 10.56 61.33 13.90
C LYS A 504 9.18 62.00 13.84
N ASP A 505 8.22 61.40 13.14
CA ASP A 505 6.85 61.92 13.04
C ASP A 505 6.17 62.02 14.42
N TYR A 506 6.43 61.04 15.28
CA TYR A 506 5.98 61.05 16.67
C TYR A 506 6.57 62.22 17.46
N LEU A 507 7.88 62.46 17.36
CA LEU A 507 8.54 63.60 18.01
C LEU A 507 8.02 64.94 17.47
N GLN A 508 7.85 65.08 16.16
CA GLN A 508 7.32 66.29 15.53
C GLN A 508 5.90 66.61 16.03
N SER A 509 5.05 65.59 16.13
CA SER A 509 3.68 65.75 16.62
C SER A 509 3.64 66.24 18.06
N LEU A 510 4.50 65.69 18.92
CA LEU A 510 4.63 66.13 20.31
C LEU A 510 5.22 67.55 20.42
N ALA A 511 6.18 67.91 19.57
CA ALA A 511 6.72 69.27 19.51
C ALA A 511 5.66 70.29 19.09
N ASN A 512 4.84 69.95 18.09
CA ASN A 512 3.73 70.79 17.63
C ASN A 512 2.68 70.98 18.72
N LEU A 513 2.28 69.91 19.41
CA LEU A 513 1.32 69.99 20.52
C LEU A 513 1.85 70.86 21.67
N LEU A 514 3.13 70.72 22.03
CA LEU A 514 3.76 71.56 23.03
C LEU A 514 3.82 73.03 22.58
N GLY A 515 4.14 73.29 21.30
CA GLY A 515 4.15 74.64 20.73
C GLY A 515 2.79 75.32 20.79
N VAL A 516 1.73 74.62 20.39
CA VAL A 516 0.34 75.12 20.47
C VAL A 516 -0.06 75.42 21.93
N ALA A 517 0.27 74.53 22.85
CA ALA A 517 -0.06 74.72 24.25
C ALA A 517 0.74 75.88 24.89
N ALA A 518 2.03 76.01 24.55
CA ALA A 518 2.88 77.11 24.99
C ALA A 518 2.33 78.46 24.52
N ASP A 519 1.96 78.57 23.24
CA ASP A 519 1.36 79.78 22.67
C ASP A 519 0.06 80.17 23.39
N ARG A 520 -0.82 79.20 23.65
CA ARG A 520 -2.05 79.46 24.39
C ARG A 520 -1.76 80.00 25.78
N ILE A 521 -0.89 79.33 26.53
CA ILE A 521 -0.54 79.72 27.91
C ILE A 521 0.09 81.13 27.92
N LEU A 522 0.98 81.42 26.96
CA LEU A 522 1.60 82.75 26.84
C LEU A 522 0.57 83.83 26.51
N GLN A 523 -0.36 83.57 25.57
CA GLN A 523 -1.44 84.49 25.24
C GLN A 523 -2.36 84.78 26.43
N GLU A 524 -2.77 83.74 27.18
CA GLU A 524 -3.58 83.89 28.39
C GLU A 524 -2.86 84.74 29.45
N GLN A 525 -1.55 84.54 29.64
CA GLN A 525 -0.73 85.35 30.56
C GLN A 525 -0.61 86.81 30.11
N HIS A 526 -0.44 87.07 28.81
CA HIS A 526 -0.41 88.42 28.25
C HIS A 526 -1.75 89.14 28.42
N MET A 527 -2.87 88.45 28.19
CA MET A 527 -4.22 88.96 28.40
C MET A 527 -4.47 89.27 29.88
N GLY A 528 -4.10 88.36 30.79
CA GLY A 528 -4.22 88.56 32.23
C GLY A 528 -3.38 89.73 32.76
N ARG A 529 -2.14 89.90 32.27
CA ARG A 529 -1.28 91.05 32.62
C ARG A 529 -1.84 92.36 32.08
N SER A 530 -2.44 92.35 30.88
CA SER A 530 -3.06 93.53 30.26
C SER A 530 -4.33 93.96 31.00
N GLN A 531 -5.15 93.01 31.44
CA GLN A 531 -6.31 93.26 32.30
C GLN A 531 -5.91 93.76 33.69
N ALA A 532 -4.92 93.14 34.34
CA ALA A 532 -4.41 93.57 35.64
C ALA A 532 -3.75 94.97 35.61
N ARG A 533 -3.18 95.37 34.46
CA ARG A 533 -2.64 96.73 34.26
C ARG A 533 -3.75 97.75 34.06
N ARG A 534 -4.84 97.39 33.39
CA ARG A 534 -6.05 98.24 33.24
C ARG A 534 -6.80 98.42 34.56
N SER A 535 -6.90 97.38 35.40
CA SER A 535 -7.55 97.45 36.71
C SER A 535 -6.73 98.15 37.82
N ARG A 536 -5.47 98.53 37.55
CA ARG A 536 -4.62 99.32 38.45
C ARG A 536 -4.55 100.80 38.05
N LEU A 537 -5.06 101.15 36.87
CA LEU A 537 -5.04 102.50 36.29
C LEU A 537 -6.43 103.15 36.24
N GLY A 538 -7.48 102.41 36.57
CA GLY A 538 -8.80 102.91 36.95
C GLY A 538 -9.12 102.46 38.35
#